data_AF-A0A938TZF1-F1
#
_entry.id   AF-A0A938TZF1-F1
#
_cell.length_a   1.000
_cell.length_b   1.000
_cell.length_c   1.000
_cell.angle_alpha   90.00
_cell.angle_beta   90.00
_cell.angle_gamma   90.00
#
_symmetry.space_group_name_H-M   'P 1'
#
loop_
_entity.id
_entity.type
_entity.pdbx_description
1 polymer ?
#
loop_
_entity_poly.entity_id
_entity_poly.type
_entity_poly.pdbx_seq_one_letter_code
_entity_poly.pdbx_strand_id
1 'polypeptide(L)' 'WLLLAIAWELALVAILVQFPTVRQAFGIQMPSISDLGMILGFGVVVFISMEVMKAFLRRKMA' A
#
# COMPACT_ATOMS: atom_id res chain seq x y z
N TRP A 1 2.74 -1.13 -17.67
CA TRP A 1 3.37 -0.03 -16.92
C TRP A 1 2.97 0.01 -15.45
N LEU A 2 1.67 -0.01 -15.10
CA LEU A 2 1.21 0.06 -13.69
C LEU A 2 1.88 -0.95 -12.74
N LEU A 3 1.86 -2.24 -13.08
CA LEU A 3 2.45 -3.28 -12.22
C LEU A 3 3.96 -3.09 -12.02
N LEU A 4 4.66 -2.60 -13.05
CA LEU A 4 6.09 -2.30 -12.95
C LEU A 4 6.33 -1.10 -12.03
N ALA A 5 5.48 -0.07 -12.09
CA ALA A 5 5.56 1.07 -11.18
C ALA A 5 5.34 0.65 -9.73
N ILE A 6 4.34 -0.19 -9.47
CA ILE A 6 4.09 -0.74 -8.12
C ILE A 6 5.29 -1.55 -7.63
N ALA A 7 5.80 -2.46 -8.45
CA ALA A 7 6.97 -3.26 -8.10
C ALA A 7 8.20 -2.36 -7.81
N TRP A 8 8.36 -1.29 -8.59
CA TRP A 8 9.44 -0.33 -8.41
C TRP A 8 9.32 0.47 -7.12
N GLU A 9 8.13 0.97 -6.79
CA GLU A 9 7.89 1.68 -5.53
C GLU A 9 8.17 0.78 -4.32
N LEU A 10 7.70 -0.46 -4.36
CA LEU A 10 7.97 -1.44 -3.30
C LEU A 10 9.46 -1.70 -3.15
N ALA A 11 10.20 -1.87 -4.26
CA ALA A 11 11.65 -2.05 -4.24
C ALA A 11 12.36 -0.82 -3.65
N LEU A 12 11.97 0.39 -4.07
CA LEU A 12 12.57 1.63 -3.62
C LEU A 12 12.36 1.84 -2.12
N VAL A 13 11.15 1.62 -1.61
CA VAL A 13 10.86 1.66 -0.17
C VAL A 13 11.66 0.59 0.57
N ALA A 14 11.65 -0.65 0.10
CA ALA A 14 12.35 -1.77 0.75
C ALA A 14 13.87 -1.54 0.85
N ILE A 15 14.48 -0.91 -0.16
CA ILE A 15 15.90 -0.56 -0.19
C ILE A 15 16.19 0.63 0.73
N LEU A 16 15.43 1.73 0.61
CA LEU A 16 15.71 2.97 1.33
C LEU A 16 15.58 2.83 2.84
N VAL A 17 14.61 2.03 3.33
CA VAL A 17 14.37 1.85 4.77
C VAL A 17 15.51 1.07 5.45
N GLN A 18 16.38 0.39 4.71
CA GLN A 18 17.56 -0.25 5.30
C GLN A 18 18.59 0.76 5.82
N PHE A 19 18.67 1.95 5.21
CA PHE A 19 19.66 2.97 5.56
C PHE A 19 19.27 3.67 6.87
N PRO A 20 20.13 3.66 7.91
CA PRO A 20 19.85 4.33 9.19
C PRO A 20 19.59 5.83 9.04
N THR A 21 20.34 6.51 8.16
CA THR A 21 20.17 7.94 7.89
C THR A 21 18.77 8.27 7.39
N VAL A 22 18.22 7.44 6.50
CA VAL A 22 16.85 7.58 5.99
C VAL A 22 15.86 7.35 7.14
N ARG A 23 15.99 6.24 7.87
CA ARG A 23 15.07 5.94 8.97
C ARG A 23 15.04 7.03 10.04
N GLN A 24 16.19 7.56 10.42
CA GLN A 24 16.28 8.61 11.44
C GLN A 24 15.73 9.94 10.94
N ALA A 25 16.04 10.34 9.71
CA ALA A 25 15.55 11.59 9.13
C ALA A 25 14.01 11.61 8.98
N PHE A 26 13.42 10.47 8.64
CA PHE A 26 11.97 10.33 8.45
C PHE A 26 11.24 9.76 9.68
N GLY A 27 11.94 9.51 10.80
CA GLY A 27 11.34 8.94 12.02
C GLY A 27 10.74 7.54 11.83
N ILE A 28 11.26 6.75 10.90
CA ILE A 28 10.71 5.44 10.52
C ILE A 28 11.06 4.39 11.57
N GLN A 29 10.03 3.90 12.27
CA GLN A 29 10.12 2.68 13.05
C GLN A 29 9.87 1.49 12.12
N MET A 30 10.76 0.49 12.15
CA MET A 30 10.59 -0.67 11.28
C MET A 30 9.36 -1.47 11.73
N PRO A 31 8.38 -1.68 10.83
CA PRO A 31 7.18 -2.42 11.17
C PRO A 31 7.52 -3.89 11.46
N SER A 32 6.81 -4.47 12.42
CA SER A 32 6.81 -5.91 12.63
C SER A 32 6.04 -6.64 11.53
N ILE A 33 6.15 -7.97 11.47
CA ILE A 33 5.36 -8.79 10.53
C ILE A 33 3.85 -8.60 10.77
N SER A 34 3.43 -8.41 12.02
CA SER A 34 2.02 -8.13 12.34
C SER A 34 1.55 -6.79 11.79
N ASP A 35 2.40 -5.77 11.83
CA ASP A 35 2.08 -4.44 11.30
C ASP A 35 1.94 -4.47 9.79
N LEU A 36 2.81 -5.22 9.10
CA LEU A 36 2.69 -5.46 7.65
C LEU A 36 1.37 -6.18 7.31
N GLY A 37 0.97 -7.17 8.11
CA GLY A 37 -0.32 -7.84 7.96
C GLY A 37 -1.50 -6.89 8.10
N MET A 38 -1.46 -5.97 9.08
CA MET A 38 -2.49 -4.93 9.24
C MET A 38 -2.53 -3.97 8.05
N ILE A 39 -1.38 -3.50 7.57
CA ILE A 39 -1.30 -2.61 6.39
C ILE A 39 -1.93 -3.26 5.16
N LEU A 40 -1.59 -4.53 4.89
CA LEU A 40 -2.19 -5.28 3.79
C LEU A 40 -3.70 -5.46 3.97
N GLY A 41 -4.14 -5.77 5.19
CA GLY A 41 -5.56 -5.88 5.54
C GLY A 41 -6.34 -4.59 5.23
N PHE A 42 -5.80 -3.44 5.62
CA PHE A 42 -6.39 -2.13 5.28
C PHE A 42 -6.42 -1.90 3.76
N GLY A 43 -5.36 -2.27 3.04
CA GLY A 43 -5.32 -2.18 1.57
C GLY A 43 -6.45 -2.98 0.91
N VAL A 44 -6.71 -4.20 1.39
CA VAL A 44 -7.82 -5.04 0.91
C VAL A 44 -9.17 -4.38 1.18
N VAL A 45 -9.37 -3.79 2.37
CA VAL A 45 -10.63 -3.09 2.72
C VAL A 45 -10.87 -1.91 1.78
N VAL A 46 -9.84 -1.10 1.49
CA VAL A 46 -9.94 0.02 0.55
C VAL A 46 -10.26 -0.48 -0.86
N PHE A 47 -9.59 -1.53 -1.32
CA PHE A 47 -9.85 -2.13 -2.63
C PHE A 47 -11.31 -2.60 -2.75
N ILE A 48 -11.81 -3.36 -1.76
CA ILE A 48 -13.21 -3.82 -1.73
C ILE A 48 -14.17 -2.64 -1.75
N SER A 49 -13.90 -1.59 -0.97
CA SER A 49 -14.74 -0.39 -0.92
C SER A 49 -14.86 0.28 -2.29
N MET A 50 -13.75 0.36 -3.03
CA MET A 50 -13.73 0.90 -4.39
C MET A 50 -14.48 0.00 -5.40
N GLU A 51 -14.34 -1.32 -5.31
CA GLU A 51 -15.08 -2.24 -6.16
C GLU A 51 -16.59 -2.18 -5.89
N VAL A 52 -17.01 -2.11 -4.63
CA VAL A 52 -18.42 -1.95 -4.23
C VAL A 52 -18.99 -0.64 -4.76
N MET A 53 -18.26 0.47 -4.60
CA MET A 53 -18.68 1.77 -5.12
C MET A 53 -18.86 1.74 -6.64
N LYS A 54 -17.90 1.17 -7.38
CA LYS A 54 -18.00 1.01 -8.83
C LYS A 54 -19.20 0.15 -9.23
N ALA A 55 -19.46 -0.95 -8.52
CA ALA A 55 -20.60 -1.82 -8.78
C ALA A 55 -21.93 -1.09 -8.57
N PHE A 56 -22.04 -0.30 -7.49
CA PHE A 56 -23.22 0.51 -7.21
C PHE A 56 -23.46 1.57 -8.31
N LEU A 57 -22.41 2.29 -8.72
CA LEU A 57 -22.49 3.29 -9.79
C LEU A 57 -22.91 2.65 -11.13
N ARG A 58 -22.34 1.49 -11.49
CA ARG A 58 -22.73 0.75 -12.70
C ARG A 58 -24.19 0.36 -12.71
N ARG A 59 -24.72 -0.07 -11.56
CA ARG A 59 -26.13 -0.47 -11.42
C ARG A 59 -27.10 0.72 -11.51
N LYS A 60 -26.64 1.95 -11.22
CA LYS A 60 -27.45 3.16 -11.33
C LYS A 60 -27.42 3.79 -12.73
N MET A 61 -26.35 3.54 -13.50
CA MET A 61 -26.20 4.05 -14.88
C MET A 61 -26.75 3.11 -15.96
N ALA A 62 -27.05 1.85 -15.60
CA ALA A 62 -27.81 0.91 -16.43
C ALA A 62 -29.31 1.07 -16.19
#